data_AF-A0A3B4TVE5-F1
#
_entry.id   AF-A0A3B4TVE5-F1
#
_cell.length_a   1.000
_cell.length_b   1.000
_cell.length_c   1.000
_cell.angle_alpha   90.00
_cell.angle_beta   90.00
_cell.angle_gamma   90.00
#
_symmetry.space_group_name_H-M   'P 1'
#
loop_
_entity.id
_entity.type
_entity.pdbx_description
1 polymer ?
#
loop_
_entity_poly.entity_id
_entity_poly.type
_entity_poly.pdbx_seq_one_letter_code
_entity_poly.pdbx_strand_id
1 'polypeptide(L)'
;MDMEQRDYDSRTALHVAAAEGHTEVVRFLLEACKVNPVPRDRWANTPMDEAVHFGHHDVVTILQQYHDKYSPPARADDKESAEKSLDSLL
;
A
#
# COMPACT_ATOMS: atom_id res chain seq x y z
N MET A 1 9.19 15.03 -2.18
CA MET A 1 7.96 14.41 -2.70
C MET A 1 7.66 13.23 -1.80
N ASP A 2 6.45 13.13 -1.26
CA ASP A 2 6.04 12.01 -0.43
C ASP A 2 5.54 10.86 -1.33
N MET A 3 6.17 9.69 -1.22
CA MET A 3 5.88 8.51 -2.03
C MET A 3 4.77 7.64 -1.42
N GLU A 4 4.28 7.98 -0.24
CA GLU A 4 3.19 7.28 0.46
C GLU A 4 1.83 8.01 0.33
N GLN A 5 1.77 9.05 -0.52
CA GLN A 5 0.52 9.72 -0.85
C GLN A 5 -0.51 8.75 -1.41
N ARG A 6 -1.77 8.98 -1.04
CA ARG A 6 -2.89 8.13 -1.36
C ARG A 6 -3.84 8.80 -2.33
N ASP A 7 -4.46 8.02 -3.21
CA ASP A 7 -5.56 8.46 -4.05
C ASP A 7 -6.89 8.50 -3.27
N TYR A 8 -8.00 8.78 -3.96
CA TYR A 8 -9.33 8.84 -3.35
C TYR A 8 -9.81 7.49 -2.78
N ASP A 9 -9.21 6.37 -3.19
CA ASP A 9 -9.49 5.03 -2.69
C ASP A 9 -8.51 4.60 -1.59
N SER A 10 -7.76 5.55 -1.03
CA SER A 10 -6.73 5.31 -0.03
C SER A 10 -5.57 4.43 -0.54
N ARG A 11 -5.44 4.26 -1.87
CA ARG A 11 -4.39 3.44 -2.48
C ARG A 11 -3.13 4.26 -2.68
N THR A 12 -2.00 3.67 -2.32
CA THR A 12 -0.66 4.21 -2.62
C THR A 12 -0.20 3.77 -4.02
N ALA A 13 0.87 4.38 -4.53
CA ALA A 13 1.52 3.93 -5.77
C ALA A 13 1.89 2.44 -5.75
N LEU A 14 2.19 1.88 -4.56
CA LEU A 14 2.51 0.47 -4.39
C LEU A 14 1.31 -0.45 -4.66
N HIS A 15 0.08 -0.06 -4.30
CA HIS A 15 -1.12 -0.83 -4.63
C HIS A 15 -1.31 -0.92 -6.14
N VAL A 16 -1.23 0.23 -6.82
CA VAL A 16 -1.43 0.30 -8.28
C VAL A 16 -0.35 -0.50 -9.02
N ALA A 17 0.92 -0.33 -8.64
CA ALA A 17 2.01 -1.09 -9.25
C ALA A 17 1.87 -2.60 -9.03
N ALA A 18 1.32 -3.00 -7.88
CA ALA A 18 1.12 -4.41 -7.56
C ALA A 18 -0.07 -5.03 -8.30
N ALA A 19 -1.18 -4.28 -8.43
CA ALA A 19 -2.36 -4.68 -9.21
C ALA A 19 -2.04 -4.82 -10.72
N GLU A 20 -1.12 -4.00 -11.25
CA GLU A 20 -0.69 -4.04 -12.66
C GLU A 20 0.52 -4.98 -12.91
N GLY A 21 1.06 -5.62 -11.87
CA GLY A 21 2.17 -6.55 -12.00
C GLY A 21 3.52 -5.90 -12.37
N HIS A 22 3.70 -4.60 -12.12
CA HIS A 22 4.89 -3.85 -12.51
C HIS A 22 6.05 -4.05 -11.53
N THR A 23 6.74 -5.19 -11.67
CA THR A 23 7.82 -5.64 -10.76
C THR A 23 8.93 -4.61 -10.52
N GLU A 24 9.38 -3.91 -11.56
CA GLU A 24 10.45 -2.90 -11.44
C GLU A 24 10.01 -1.66 -10.66
N VAL A 25 8.74 -1.26 -10.81
CA VAL A 25 8.16 -0.15 -10.05
C VAL A 25 8.01 -0.55 -8.58
N VAL A 26 7.55 -1.79 -8.32
CA VAL A 26 7.45 -2.34 -6.96
C VAL A 26 8.81 -2.35 -6.27
N ARG A 27 9.87 -2.85 -6.94
CA ARG A 27 11.24 -2.83 -6.40
C ARG A 27 11.71 -1.41 -6.12
N PHE A 28 11.48 -0.47 -7.04
CA PHE A 28 11.88 0.92 -6.86
C PHE A 28 11.20 1.54 -5.62
N LEU A 29 9.89 1.36 -5.46
CA LEU A 29 9.14 1.89 -4.32
C LEU A 29 9.63 1.29 -2.98
N LEU A 30 9.83 -0.02 -2.93
CA LEU A 30 10.28 -0.69 -1.70
C LEU A 30 11.74 -0.39 -1.37
N GLU A 31 12.65 -0.56 -2.34
CA GLU A 31 14.09 -0.52 -2.08
C GLU A 31 14.67 0.89 -2.10
N ALA A 32 14.22 1.76 -3.01
CA ALA A 32 14.74 3.12 -3.14
C ALA A 32 13.95 4.11 -2.29
N CYS A 33 12.61 4.02 -2.32
CA CYS A 33 11.75 4.96 -1.60
C CYS A 33 11.44 4.54 -0.16
N LYS A 34 11.69 3.27 0.21
CA LYS A 34 11.47 2.74 1.58
C LYS A 34 10.03 2.94 2.08
N VAL A 35 9.05 2.85 1.18
CA VAL A 35 7.63 2.96 1.54
C VAL A 35 7.19 1.80 2.42
N ASN A 36 6.12 1.99 3.19
CA ASN A 36 5.44 0.92 3.91
C ASN A 36 5.02 -0.18 2.91
N PRO A 37 5.39 -1.46 3.12
CA PRO A 37 4.99 -2.56 2.25
C PRO A 37 3.58 -3.09 2.53
N VAL A 38 2.98 -2.73 3.68
CA VAL A 38 1.64 -3.20 4.12
C VAL A 38 0.63 -2.07 4.34
N PRO A 39 0.53 -1.05 3.47
CA PRO A 39 -0.53 -0.06 3.55
C PRO A 39 -1.86 -0.76 3.25
N ARG A 40 -2.95 -0.25 3.83
CA ARG A 40 -4.30 -0.71 3.55
C ARG A 40 -5.07 0.33 2.77
N ASP A 41 -5.74 -0.08 1.71
CA ASP A 41 -6.67 0.77 0.97
C ASP A 41 -8.06 0.84 1.63
N ARG A 42 -9.02 1.47 0.93
CA ARG A 42 -10.42 1.61 1.37
C ARG A 42 -11.13 0.27 1.62
N TRP A 43 -10.70 -0.81 0.96
CA TRP A 43 -11.28 -2.15 1.12
C TRP A 43 -10.47 -3.04 2.08
N ALA A 44 -9.50 -2.45 2.78
CA ALA A 44 -8.56 -3.14 3.65
C ALA A 44 -7.65 -4.15 2.92
N ASN A 45 -7.50 -4.01 1.59
CA ASN A 45 -6.53 -4.76 0.81
C ASN A 45 -5.15 -4.14 0.98
N THR A 46 -4.14 -5.00 1.00
CA THR A 46 -2.73 -4.61 0.88
C THR A 46 -2.27 -4.70 -0.57
N PRO A 47 -1.12 -4.11 -0.94
CA PRO A 47 -0.53 -4.32 -2.26
C PRO A 47 -0.31 -5.80 -2.59
N MET A 48 -0.04 -6.64 -1.59
CA MET A 48 0.13 -8.07 -1.78
C MET A 48 -1.21 -8.75 -2.10
N ASP A 49 -2.31 -8.35 -1.46
CA ASP A 49 -3.65 -8.85 -1.75
C ASP A 49 -4.07 -8.52 -3.19
N GLU A 50 -3.80 -7.29 -3.65
CA GLU A 50 -4.02 -6.87 -5.03
C GLU A 50 -3.22 -7.74 -6.02
N ALA A 51 -1.91 -7.94 -5.76
CA ALA A 51 -1.08 -8.80 -6.62
C ALA A 51 -1.58 -10.26 -6.65
N VAL A 52 -2.07 -10.81 -5.54
CA VAL A 52 -2.68 -12.14 -5.50
C VAL A 52 -3.98 -12.17 -6.29
N HIS A 53 -4.84 -11.16 -6.13
CA HIS A 53 -6.14 -11.07 -6.80
C HIS A 53 -6.01 -11.06 -8.33
N PHE A 54 -5.02 -10.33 -8.85
CA PHE A 54 -4.74 -10.25 -10.29
C PHE A 54 -3.74 -11.31 -10.80
N GLY A 55 -3.20 -12.17 -9.93
CA GLY A 55 -2.34 -13.30 -10.32
C GLY A 55 -0.88 -12.96 -10.63
N HIS A 56 -0.36 -11.85 -10.08
CA HIS A 56 1.01 -11.37 -10.28
C HIS A 56 2.00 -12.00 -9.28
N HIS A 57 2.30 -13.28 -9.47
CA HIS A 57 3.14 -14.10 -8.59
C HIS A 57 4.56 -13.53 -8.35
N ASP A 58 5.16 -12.89 -9.36
CA ASP A 58 6.47 -12.26 -9.23
C ASP A 58 6.44 -11.09 -8.24
N VAL A 59 5.37 -10.27 -8.30
CA VAL A 59 5.16 -9.16 -7.36
C VAL A 59 4.91 -9.68 -5.95
N VAL A 60 4.09 -10.73 -5.80
CA VAL A 60 3.85 -11.38 -4.50
C VAL A 60 5.16 -11.85 -3.88
N THR A 61 6.05 -12.45 -4.69
CA THR A 61 7.36 -12.91 -4.23
C THR A 61 8.22 -11.75 -3.73
N ILE A 62 8.25 -10.62 -4.45
CA ILE A 62 9.00 -9.42 -4.05
C ILE A 62 8.44 -8.83 -2.74
N LEU A 63 7.13 -8.69 -2.64
CA LEU A 63 6.45 -8.15 -1.46
C LEU A 63 6.69 -9.02 -0.22
N GLN A 64 6.57 -10.35 -0.35
CA GLN A 64 6.84 -11.29 0.73
C GLN A 64 8.30 -11.20 1.20
N GLN A 65 9.26 -11.22 0.27
CA GLN A 65 10.69 -11.13 0.60
C GLN A 65 11.06 -9.81 1.29
N TYR A 66 10.39 -8.71 0.93
CA TYR A 66 10.61 -7.43 1.57
C TYR A 66 9.94 -7.37 2.94
N HIS A 67 8.72 -7.89 3.07
CA HIS A 67 7.98 -7.96 4.32
C HIS A 67 8.75 -8.72 5.42
N ASP A 68 9.37 -9.85 5.08
CA ASP A 68 10.17 -10.64 6.05
C ASP A 68 11.38 -9.88 6.59
N LYS A 69 11.87 -8.88 5.85
CA LYS A 69 12.98 -8.00 6.24
C LYS A 69 12.49 -6.69 6.87
N TYR A 70 11.19 -6.40 6.73
CA TYR A 70 10.62 -5.13 7.13
C TYR A 70 10.45 -5.10 8.65
N SER A 71 11.21 -4.23 9.30
CA SER A 71 10.96 -3.85 10.68
C SER A 71 10.11 -2.59 10.66
N PRO A 72 8.86 -2.62 11.16
CA PRO A 72 8.03 -1.44 11.17
C PRO A 72 8.73 -0.33 11.98
N PRO A 73 8.80 0.91 11.46
CA PRO A 73 9.26 2.02 12.26
C PRO A 73 8.33 2.15 13.48
N ALA A 74 8.90 2.39 14.65
CA ALA A 74 8.15 2.45 15.91
C ALA A 74 7.06 3.54 15.84
N ARG A 75 5.83 3.12 15.53
CA ARG A 75 4.56 3.86 15.49
C ARG A 75 4.58 5.19 14.70
N ALA A 76 4.08 5.13 13.47
CA ALA A 76 3.23 6.18 12.94
C ALA A 76 1.81 5.60 12.91
N ASP A 77 1.07 5.85 13.99
CA ASP A 77 -0.32 5.44 14.18
C ASP A 77 -1.18 5.84 12.97
N ASP A 78 -2.14 4.97 12.66
CA ASP A 78 -3.28 5.20 11.77
C ASP A 78 -3.97 6.55 12.06
N LYS A 79 -3.48 7.62 11.43
CA LYS A 79 -4.19 8.88 11.34
C LYS A 79 -4.77 9.02 9.94
N GLU A 80 -5.89 8.36 9.71
CA GLU A 80 -6.88 8.91 8.76
C GLU A 80 -8.32 8.57 9.16
N SER A 81 -8.88 9.53 9.90
CA SER A 81 -10.22 10.10 9.77
C SER A 81 -11.43 9.19 9.95
N ALA A 82 -11.77 8.97 11.22
CA ALA A 82 -13.14 8.94 11.70
C ALA A 82 -13.74 10.37 11.71
N GLU A 83 -13.82 11.07 10.58
CA GLU A 83 -14.47 12.39 10.51
C GLU A 83 -15.18 12.59 9.16
N LYS A 84 -16.36 11.98 8.99
CA LYS A 84 -17.44 12.50 8.14
C LYS A 84 -18.83 11.94 8.49
N SER A 85 -19.05 11.63 9.76
CA SER A 85 -20.40 11.57 10.33
C SER A 85 -20.61 12.87 11.08
N LEU A 86 -21.13 13.92 10.44
CA LEU A 86 -21.77 15.13 11.03
C LEU A 86 -21.90 16.22 9.95
N ASP A 87 -22.63 15.99 8.86
CA ASP A 87 -23.20 17.10 8.05
C ASP A 87 -24.33 16.67 7.10
N SER A 88 -25.09 15.63 7.48
CA SER A 88 -26.38 15.38 6.86
C SER A 88 -27.46 15.30 7.94
N LEU A 89 -27.48 16.33 8.78
CA LEU A 89 -28.68 16.75 9.50
C LEU A 89 -29.32 17.85 8.65
N LEU A 90 -30.26 17.44 7.81
CA LEU A 90 -31.40 18.26 7.41
C LEU A 90 -32.64 17.44 7.71
#